data_AF-A0A7K4EZU8-F1
#
_entry.id   AF-A0A7K4EZU8-F1
#
_cell.length_a   1.000
_cell.length_b   1.000
_cell.length_c   1.000
_cell.angle_alpha   90.00
_cell.angle_beta   90.00
_cell.angle_gamma   90.00
#
_symmetry.space_group_name_H-M   'P 1'
#
loop_
_entity.id
_entity.type
_entity.pdbx_description
1 polymer ?
#
loop_
_entity_poly.entity_id
_entity_poly.type
_entity_poly.pdbx_seq_one_letter_code
_entity_poly.pdbx_strand_id
1 'polypeptide(L)'
;MNSDQVLQTIQNEKISFVDFWFVDIFGELHNVGMPSYAIDKDSFVNGLEKLDASSIVGFKSVNHSDMILLPDPNSFKILPNDYDPGNRKNARIFCDLYDGSTRKESRFNRDSRGIAHK
;
A
#
# COMPACT_ATOMS: atom_id res chain seq x y z
N MET A 1 -15.51 1.04 -3.68
CA MET A 1 -15.07 -0.10 -4.54
C MET A 1 -14.72 -1.26 -3.64
N ASN A 2 -14.94 -2.50 -4.06
CA ASN A 2 -14.44 -3.68 -3.35
C ASN A 2 -13.15 -4.21 -4.04
N SER A 3 -12.47 -5.18 -3.41
CA SER A 3 -11.22 -5.76 -3.93
C SER A 3 -11.39 -6.36 -5.33
N ASP A 4 -12.51 -7.03 -5.58
CA ASP A 4 -12.78 -7.69 -6.86
C ASP A 4 -12.93 -6.65 -7.99
N GLN A 5 -13.58 -5.52 -7.72
CA GLN A 5 -13.69 -4.39 -8.65
C GLN A 5 -12.33 -3.75 -8.95
N VAL A 6 -11.44 -3.65 -7.95
CA VAL A 6 -10.07 -3.13 -8.16
C VAL A 6 -9.30 -4.06 -9.10
N LEU A 7 -9.30 -5.37 -8.84
CA LEU A 7 -8.60 -6.36 -9.66
C LEU A 7 -9.14 -6.38 -11.10
N GLN A 8 -10.46 -6.29 -11.27
CA GLN A 8 -11.08 -6.21 -12.59
C GLN A 8 -10.66 -4.92 -13.33
N THR A 9 -10.60 -3.79 -12.62
CA THR A 9 -10.15 -2.51 -13.20
C THR A 9 -8.69 -2.58 -13.64
N ILE A 10 -7.81 -3.18 -12.82
CA ILE A 10 -6.40 -3.40 -13.14
C ILE A 10 -6.26 -4.16 -14.46
N GLN A 11 -7.06 -5.21 -14.66
CA GLN A 11 -7.03 -6.01 -15.89
C GLN A 11 -7.61 -5.26 -17.09
N ASN A 12 -8.81 -4.69 -16.96
CA ASN A 12 -9.51 -4.00 -18.04
C ASN A 12 -8.71 -2.81 -18.59
N GLU A 13 -8.11 -2.04 -17.69
CA GLU A 13 -7.34 -0.85 -18.05
C GLU A 13 -5.89 -1.17 -18.42
N LYS A 14 -5.47 -2.45 -18.34
CA LYS A 14 -4.09 -2.90 -18.60
C LYS A 14 -3.07 -2.13 -17.74
N ILE A 15 -3.38 -1.97 -16.46
CA ILE A 15 -2.48 -1.34 -15.50
C ILE A 15 -1.21 -2.18 -15.39
N SER A 16 -0.04 -1.54 -15.51
CA SER A 16 1.27 -2.19 -15.46
C SER A 16 1.81 -2.29 -14.05
N PHE A 17 1.75 -1.19 -13.28
CA PHE A 17 2.18 -1.14 -11.88
C PHE A 17 1.11 -0.51 -10.99
N VAL A 18 1.10 -0.95 -9.73
CA VAL A 18 0.33 -0.30 -8.67
C VAL A 18 1.29 0.16 -7.58
N ASP A 19 1.20 1.44 -7.25
CA ASP A 19 1.90 2.03 -6.12
C ASP A 19 1.05 1.92 -4.85
N PHE A 20 1.61 1.24 -3.85
CA PHE A 20 1.02 1.09 -2.53
C PHE A 20 1.51 2.24 -1.64
N TRP A 21 0.67 3.26 -1.49
CA TRP A 21 0.99 4.52 -0.81
C TRP A 21 0.70 4.44 0.69
N PHE A 22 1.55 5.04 1.50
CA PHE A 22 1.32 5.27 2.93
C PHE A 22 2.01 6.56 3.37
N VAL A 23 1.65 7.05 4.55
CA VAL A 23 2.16 8.32 5.07
C VAL A 23 2.83 8.07 6.42
N ASP A 24 4.01 8.65 6.61
CA ASP A 24 4.74 8.51 7.87
C ASP A 24 4.28 9.52 8.94
N ILE A 25 4.97 9.51 10.09
CA ILE A 25 4.65 10.39 11.23
C ILE A 25 4.93 11.87 10.96
N PHE A 26 5.76 12.19 9.97
CA PHE A 26 6.10 13.55 9.57
C PHE A 26 5.20 14.07 8.45
N GLY A 27 4.31 13.21 7.92
CA GLY A 27 3.41 13.55 6.83
C GLY A 27 4.02 13.31 5.45
N GLU A 28 5.17 12.66 5.37
CA GLU A 28 5.79 12.34 4.09
C GLU A 28 5.08 11.16 3.42
N LEU A 29 4.84 11.29 2.11
CA LEU A 29 4.23 10.24 1.30
C LEU A 29 5.33 9.27 0.84
N HIS A 30 5.14 8.00 1.16
CA HIS A 30 6.00 6.90 0.75
C HIS A 30 5.20 5.91 -0.09
N ASN A 31 5.89 5.12 -0.93
CA ASN A 31 5.25 4.09 -1.73
C ASN A 31 6.12 2.83 -1.91
N VAL A 32 5.44 1.71 -2.13
CA VAL A 32 6.03 0.48 -2.67
C VAL A 32 5.35 0.18 -4.00
N GLY A 33 6.12 0.24 -5.10
CA GLY A 33 5.62 -0.10 -6.43
C GLY A 33 5.67 -1.60 -6.68
N MET A 34 4.59 -2.19 -7.19
CA MET A 34 4.57 -3.59 -7.60
C MET A 34 3.98 -3.79 -9.00
N PRO A 35 4.48 -4.78 -9.75
CA PRO A 35 3.83 -5.20 -10.98
C PRO A 35 2.40 -5.69 -10.72
N SER A 36 1.46 -5.28 -11.56
CA SER A 36 0.04 -5.57 -11.38
C SER A 36 -0.29 -7.07 -11.36
N TYR A 37 0.48 -7.89 -12.08
CA TYR A 37 0.31 -9.35 -12.11
C TYR A 37 0.64 -10.03 -10.78
N ALA A 38 1.36 -9.35 -9.89
CA ALA A 38 1.73 -9.87 -8.57
C ALA A 38 0.69 -9.51 -7.49
N ILE A 39 -0.43 -8.90 -7.88
CA ILE A 39 -1.51 -8.47 -6.99
C ILE A 39 -2.69 -9.39 -7.21
N ASP A 40 -3.17 -9.97 -6.12
CA ASP A 40 -4.27 -10.91 -6.11
C ASP A 40 -5.27 -10.56 -5.00
N LYS A 41 -6.27 -11.42 -4.82
CA LYS A 41 -7.27 -11.24 -3.76
C LYS A 41 -6.64 -11.35 -2.37
N ASP A 42 -5.62 -12.18 -2.21
CA ASP A 42 -4.93 -12.38 -0.94
C ASP A 42 -4.22 -11.10 -0.49
N SER A 43 -3.69 -10.32 -1.43
CA SER A 43 -3.09 -9.01 -1.17
C SER A 43 -4.03 -8.03 -0.43
N PHE A 44 -5.35 -8.15 -0.62
CA PHE A 44 -6.35 -7.33 0.10
C PHE A 44 -6.84 -7.97 1.40
N VAL A 45 -6.70 -9.29 1.55
CA VAL A 45 -7.16 -10.05 2.72
C VAL A 45 -6.05 -10.16 3.77
N ASN A 46 -4.85 -10.54 3.33
CA ASN A 46 -3.64 -10.76 4.14
C ASN A 46 -2.63 -9.61 4.05
N GLY A 47 -2.84 -8.64 3.15
CA GLY A 47 -1.94 -7.50 3.03
C GLY A 47 -0.61 -7.90 2.39
N LEU A 48 0.32 -6.94 2.29
CA LEU A 48 1.63 -7.14 1.68
C LEU A 48 2.72 -7.06 2.75
N GLU A 49 3.44 -8.17 2.94
CA GLU A 49 4.62 -8.29 3.80
C GLU A 49 5.88 -7.80 3.05
N LYS A 50 5.88 -6.54 2.63
CA LYS A 50 6.94 -5.96 1.78
C LYS A 50 7.56 -4.69 2.32
N LEU A 51 7.21 -4.28 3.53
CA LEU A 51 7.71 -3.05 4.12
C LEU A 51 8.75 -3.33 5.21
N ASP A 52 10.00 -2.98 4.92
CA ASP A 52 11.04 -2.87 5.95
C ASP A 52 10.98 -1.48 6.58
N ALA A 53 10.35 -1.41 7.75
CA ALA A 53 10.14 -0.16 8.48
C ALA A 53 11.41 0.47 9.04
N SER A 54 12.54 -0.23 9.04
CA SER A 54 13.82 0.29 9.54
C SER A 54 14.36 1.41 8.65
N SER A 55 13.93 1.45 7.39
CA SER A 55 14.30 2.49 6.42
C SER A 55 13.49 3.79 6.57
N ILE A 56 12.46 3.81 7.44
CA ILE A 56 11.58 4.97 7.64
C ILE A 56 11.85 5.57 9.01
N VAL A 57 12.30 6.82 9.03
CA VAL A 57 12.61 7.54 10.25
C VAL A 57 11.36 7.63 11.14
N GLY A 58 11.48 7.18 12.39
CA GLY A 58 10.41 7.28 13.38
C GLY A 58 9.41 6.13 13.41
N PHE A 59 9.49 5.14 12.52
CA PHE A 59 8.65 3.94 12.58
C PHE A 59 9.18 2.94 13.60
N LYS A 60 10.22 2.17 13.28
CA LYS A 60 10.79 1.14 14.16
C LYS A 60 12.29 0.99 14.00
N SER A 61 12.97 0.57 15.07
CA SER A 61 14.38 0.15 15.03
C SER A 61 14.52 -1.26 14.43
N VAL A 62 15.73 -1.59 13.96
CA VAL A 62 16.10 -2.78 13.15
C VAL A 62 15.53 -4.12 13.64
N ASN A 63 15.27 -4.30 14.94
CA ASN A 63 14.92 -5.61 15.50
C ASN A 63 13.44 -6.04 15.39
N HIS A 64 12.53 -5.20 14.88
CA HIS A 64 11.11 -5.57 14.69
C HIS A 64 10.48 -4.86 13.47
N SER A 65 11.20 -4.76 12.35
CA SER A 65 10.84 -3.87 11.24
C SER A 65 9.80 -4.42 10.25
N ASP A 66 9.41 -5.69 10.34
CA ASP A 66 8.41 -6.26 9.44
C ASP A 66 7.04 -5.62 9.66
N MET A 67 6.55 -4.96 8.61
CA MET A 67 5.26 -4.31 8.59
C MET A 67 4.41 -4.82 7.43
N ILE A 68 3.10 -4.87 7.68
CA ILE A 68 2.11 -5.28 6.68
C ILE A 68 1.44 -4.02 6.14
N LEU A 69 1.47 -3.87 4.82
CA LEU A 69 0.69 -2.87 4.09
C LEU A 69 -0.68 -3.50 3.74
N LEU A 70 -1.76 -2.99 4.31
CA LEU A 70 -3.11 -3.44 3.97
C LEU A 70 -3.77 -2.43 3.02
N PRO A 71 -3.96 -2.77 1.73
CA PRO A 71 -4.52 -1.83 0.76
C PRO A 71 -6.00 -1.56 1.03
N ASP A 72 -6.41 -0.30 0.98
CA ASP A 72 -7.83 0.11 1.04
C ASP A 72 -8.41 0.25 -0.38
N PRO A 73 -9.30 -0.68 -0.82
CA PRO A 73 -9.89 -0.66 -2.16
C PRO A 73 -10.63 0.62 -2.52
N ASN A 74 -11.18 1.34 -1.53
CA ASN A 74 -11.92 2.59 -1.80
C ASN A 74 -11.01 3.74 -2.21
N SER A 75 -9.72 3.63 -1.88
CA SER A 75 -8.73 4.64 -2.21
C SER A 75 -8.12 4.47 -3.60
N PHE A 76 -8.40 3.37 -4.31
CA PHE A 76 -7.80 3.06 -5.61
C PHE A 76 -8.05 4.17 -6.65
N LYS A 77 -7.01 4.59 -7.35
CA LYS A 77 -7.08 5.54 -8.47
C LYS A 77 -6.07 5.20 -9.56
N ILE A 78 -6.48 5.32 -10.81
CA ILE A 78 -5.58 5.29 -11.97
C ILE A 78 -4.82 6.61 -12.01
N LEU A 79 -3.52 6.54 -12.22
CA LEU A 79 -2.64 7.69 -12.31
C LEU A 79 -2.67 8.28 -13.74
N PRO A 80 -2.39 9.58 -13.89
CA PRO A 80 -2.23 10.21 -15.20
C PRO A 80 -1.20 9.47 -16.09
N ASN A 81 -1.39 9.50 -17.40
CA ASN A 81 -0.53 8.77 -18.34
C ASN A 81 0.93 9.24 -18.34
N ASP A 82 1.16 10.50 -17.99
CA ASP A 82 2.48 11.14 -17.88
C ASP A 82 3.18 10.85 -16.54
N TYR A 83 2.55 10.08 -15.64
CA TYR A 83 3.17 9.66 -14.38
C TYR A 83 4.42 8.80 -14.57
N ASP A 84 4.46 8.01 -15.65
CA ASP A 84 5.60 7.18 -15.99
C ASP A 84 6.20 7.61 -17.34
N PRO A 85 7.52 7.87 -17.42
CA PRO A 85 8.18 8.24 -18.67
C PRO A 85 7.97 7.24 -19.81
N GLY A 86 7.70 5.97 -19.48
CA GLY A 86 7.39 4.91 -20.45
C GLY A 86 5.95 4.93 -20.98
N ASN A 87 5.10 5.88 -20.56
CA ASN A 87 3.66 5.95 -20.89
C ASN A 87 2.89 4.65 -20.55
N ARG A 88 3.35 3.88 -19.55
CA ARG A 88 2.58 2.74 -19.04
C ARG A 88 1.47 3.27 -18.14
N LYS A 89 0.30 2.64 -18.21
CA LYS A 89 -0.80 2.96 -17.28
C LYS A 89 -0.45 2.43 -15.90
N ASN A 90 -0.45 3.30 -14.91
CA ASN A 90 -0.19 2.96 -13.51
C ASN A 90 -1.38 3.34 -12.64
N ALA A 91 -1.45 2.77 -11.46
CA ALA A 91 -2.46 3.11 -10.47
C ALA A 91 -1.82 3.25 -9.09
N ARG A 92 -2.56 3.83 -8.15
CA ARG A 92 -2.17 3.91 -6.76
C ARG A 92 -3.29 3.48 -5.83
N ILE A 93 -2.90 3.01 -4.65
CA ILE A 93 -3.81 2.63 -3.58
C ILE A 93 -3.18 2.98 -2.25
N PHE A 94 -3.92 3.64 -1.36
CA PHE A 94 -3.44 3.91 -0.01
C PHE A 94 -3.57 2.66 0.85
N CYS A 95 -2.59 2.46 1.72
CA CYS A 95 -2.50 1.34 2.63
C CYS A 95 -2.61 1.81 4.08
N ASP A 96 -3.20 0.95 4.89
CA ASP A 96 -3.12 1.03 6.34
C ASP A 96 -1.94 0.16 6.81
N LEU A 97 -1.24 0.62 7.84
CA LEU A 97 -0.05 -0.04 8.34
C LEU A 97 -0.36 -0.91 9.55
N TYR A 98 0.14 -2.15 9.54
CA TYR A 98 -0.01 -3.11 10.65
C TYR A 98 1.33 -3.68 11.08
N ASP A 99 1.41 -4.06 12.34
CA ASP A 99 2.60 -4.73 12.89
C ASP A 99 2.65 -6.20 12.44
N GLY A 100 3.73 -6.59 11.74
CA GLY A 100 3.92 -7.96 11.26
C GLY A 100 3.97 -9.00 12.38
N SER A 101 4.39 -8.61 13.59
CA SER A 101 4.49 -9.51 14.75
C SER A 101 3.14 -9.89 15.37
N THR A 102 2.09 -9.09 15.14
CA THR A 102 0.76 -9.27 15.78
C THR A 102 -0.34 -9.71 14.80
N ARG A 103 0.03 -10.13 13.57
CA ARG A 103 -0.90 -10.70 12.58
C ARG A 103 -2.21 -9.91 12.42
N LYS A 104 -2.11 -8.61 12.11
CA LYS A 104 -3.23 -7.68 11.79
C LYS A 104 -4.16 -7.29 12.94
N GLU A 105 -3.97 -7.82 14.15
CA GLU A 105 -4.86 -7.48 15.26
C GLU A 105 -4.65 -6.05 15.75
N SER A 106 -3.45 -5.48 15.54
CA SER A 106 -3.15 -4.10 15.90
C SER A 106 -2.65 -3.28 14.70
N ARG A 107 -3.41 -2.23 14.38
CA ARG A 107 -2.96 -1.17 13.47
C ARG A 107 -1.76 -0.47 14.10
N PHE A 108 -0.75 -0.17 13.30
CA PHE A 108 0.46 0.50 13.75
C PHE A 108 0.11 1.87 14.34
N ASN A 109 0.49 2.10 15.59
CA ASN A 109 0.06 3.27 16.36
C ASN A 109 0.70 4.59 15.91
N ARG A 110 1.68 4.52 15.00
CA ARG A 110 2.36 5.67 14.36
C ARG A 110 1.99 5.83 12.89
N ASP A 111 0.99 5.10 12.41
CA ASP A 111 0.36 5.36 11.13
C ASP A 111 -0.49 6.63 11.22
N SER A 112 -0.04 7.71 10.58
CA SER A 112 -0.74 9.00 10.56
C SER A 112 -2.18 8.87 10.02
N ARG A 113 -2.39 8.04 8.99
CA ARG A 113 -3.73 7.78 8.45
C ARG A 113 -4.60 7.07 9.48
N GLY A 114 -4.00 6.16 10.25
CA GLY A 114 -4.70 5.43 11.30
C GLY A 114 -5.10 6.27 12.49
N ILE A 115 -4.27 7.24 12.83
CA ILE A 115 -4.59 8.23 13.85
C ILE A 115 -5.76 9.10 13.38
N ALA A 116 -5.79 9.52 12.11
CA ALA A 116 -6.86 10.35 11.55
C ALA A 116 -8.23 9.64 11.43
N HIS A 117 -8.26 8.31 11.41
CA HIS A 117 -9.49 7.51 11.33
C HIS A 117 -10.06 7.12 12.71
N LYS A 118 -9.40 7.47 13.82
CA LYS A 118 -9.91 7.27 15.18
C LYS A 118 -10.81 8.42 15.61
#